data_AF-A0A536AXI7-F1
#
_entry.id   AF-A0A536AXI7-F1
#
_cell.length_a   1.000
_cell.length_b   1.000
_cell.length_c   1.000
_cell.angle_alpha   90.00
_cell.angle_beta   90.00
_cell.angle_gamma   90.00
#
_symmetry.space_group_name_H-M   'P 1'
#
loop_
_entity.id
_entity.type
_entity.pdbx_description
1 polymer ?
#
loop_
_entity_poly.entity_id
_entity_poly.type
_entity_poly.pdbx_seq_one_letter_code
_entity_poly.pdbx_strand_id
1 'polypeptide(L)'
;MSGGYRKGEDPMKTLLDELCIKLGCCLDPEEQVRMRRMPADDVDSFVKAFHVAEHLLEPYDEEHWRNVRYVVARHFALMRQSATSK
;
A
#
# COMPACT_ATOMS: atom_id res chain seq x y z
N MET A 1 -6.26 -7.00 -14.49
CA MET A 1 -5.10 -7.76 -14.96
C MET A 1 -4.37 -8.27 -13.73
N SER A 2 -4.51 -9.56 -13.45
CA SER A 2 -3.90 -10.23 -12.30
C SER A 2 -2.54 -10.76 -12.74
N GLY A 3 -1.47 -10.11 -12.31
CA GLY A 3 -0.10 -10.53 -12.57
C GLY A 3 0.72 -10.26 -11.33
N GLY A 4 1.43 -11.27 -10.84
CA GLY A 4 2.42 -11.08 -9.79
C GLY A 4 3.48 -10.06 -10.21
N TYR A 5 4.26 -9.59 -9.24
CA TYR A 5 5.32 -8.61 -9.48
C TYR A 5 6.33 -9.13 -10.50
N ARG A 6 6.74 -8.26 -11.45
CA ARG A 6 7.81 -8.63 -12.38
C ARG A 6 9.12 -8.78 -11.60
N LYS A 7 9.98 -9.69 -12.04
CA LYS A 7 11.30 -9.91 -11.43
C LYS A 7 12.10 -8.61 -11.44
N GLY A 8 12.42 -8.06 -10.27
CA GLY A 8 13.19 -6.81 -10.09
C GLY A 8 12.33 -5.56 -9.84
N GLU A 9 11.01 -5.66 -9.88
CA GLU A 9 10.09 -4.58 -9.50
C GLU A 9 10.01 -4.49 -7.97
N ASP A 10 10.03 -3.27 -7.41
CA ASP A 10 9.81 -3.05 -5.98
C ASP A 10 8.31 -3.16 -5.69
N PRO A 11 7.86 -4.22 -4.99
CA PRO A 11 6.44 -4.46 -4.73
C PRO A 11 5.75 -3.32 -3.98
N MET A 12 6.51 -2.65 -3.10
CA MET A 12 6.00 -1.57 -2.29
C MET A 12 5.87 -0.28 -3.10
N LYS A 13 6.82 -0.02 -3.99
CA LYS A 13 6.70 1.10 -4.92
C LYS A 13 5.43 0.95 -5.78
N THR A 14 5.20 -0.23 -6.34
CA THR A 14 4.00 -0.49 -7.16
C THR A 14 2.70 -0.33 -6.35
N LEU A 15 2.68 -0.74 -5.07
CA LEU A 15 1.52 -0.50 -4.19
C LEU A 15 1.26 1.00 -4.02
N LEU A 16 2.28 1.79 -3.68
CA LEU A 16 2.13 3.23 -3.48
C LEU A 16 1.73 3.96 -4.77
N ASP A 17 2.34 3.58 -5.90
CA ASP A 17 1.98 4.11 -7.22
C ASP A 17 0.50 3.80 -7.55
N GLU A 18 0.01 2.59 -7.22
CA GLU A 18 -1.41 2.25 -7.42
C GLU A 18 -2.35 3.08 -6.52
N LEU A 19 -2.00 3.31 -5.25
CA LEU A 19 -2.80 4.15 -4.35
C LEU A 19 -2.87 5.59 -4.87
N CYS A 20 -1.75 6.17 -5.30
CA CYS A 20 -1.70 7.50 -5.89
C CYS A 20 -2.52 7.59 -7.19
N ILE A 21 -2.37 6.63 -8.12
CA ILE A 21 -3.08 6.68 -9.42
C ILE A 21 -4.58 6.39 -9.28
N LYS A 22 -4.98 5.42 -8.45
CA LYS A 22 -6.38 4.97 -8.39
C LYS A 22 -7.22 5.71 -7.37
N LEU A 23 -6.63 6.08 -6.24
CA LEU A 23 -7.34 6.68 -5.12
C LEU A 23 -6.98 8.16 -4.93
N GLY A 24 -6.02 8.69 -5.70
CA GLY A 24 -5.58 10.08 -5.61
C GLY A 24 -4.68 10.36 -4.41
N CYS A 25 -4.20 9.32 -3.73
CA CYS A 25 -3.43 9.41 -2.49
C CYS A 25 -1.93 9.43 -2.76
N CYS A 26 -1.42 10.59 -3.18
CA CYS A 26 -0.02 10.72 -3.58
C CYS A 26 0.82 11.27 -2.43
N LEU A 27 1.47 10.35 -1.71
CA LEU A 27 2.39 10.69 -0.64
C LEU A 27 3.57 11.53 -1.11
N ASP A 28 4.05 12.42 -0.26
CA ASP A 28 5.31 13.12 -0.45
C ASP A 28 6.51 12.16 -0.53
N PRO A 29 7.62 12.55 -1.20
CA PRO A 29 8.76 11.66 -1.42
C PRO A 29 9.35 11.05 -0.15
N GLU A 30 9.39 11.81 0.95
CA GLU A 30 9.89 11.33 2.24
C GLU A 30 8.98 10.24 2.82
N GLU A 31 7.66 10.45 2.77
CA GLU A 31 6.66 9.48 3.19
C GLU A 31 6.66 8.23 2.31
N GLN A 32 6.86 8.37 0.99
CA GLN A 32 7.04 7.22 0.11
C GLN A 32 8.25 6.37 0.52
N VAL A 33 9.38 7.01 0.86
CA VAL A 33 10.58 6.29 1.34
C VAL A 33 10.31 5.62 2.68
N ARG A 34 9.62 6.29 3.61
CA ARG A 34 9.25 5.73 4.91
C ARG A 34 8.32 4.52 4.77
N MET A 35 7.24 4.66 4.01
CA MET A 35 6.24 3.62 3.80
C MET A 35 6.81 2.40 3.06
N ARG A 36 7.73 2.58 2.12
CA ARG A 36 8.43 1.46 1.45
C ARG A 36 9.28 0.60 2.38
N ARG A 37 9.68 1.14 3.54
CA ARG A 37 10.47 0.41 4.55
C ARG A 37 9.60 -0.28 5.60
N MET A 38 8.29 -0.01 5.62
CA MET A 38 7.38 -0.67 6.55
C MET A 38 7.24 -2.16 6.20
N PRO A 39 7.10 -3.02 7.22
CA PRO A 39 6.86 -4.44 6.98
C PRO A 39 5.49 -4.64 6.30
N ALA A 40 5.43 -5.60 5.37
CA ALA A 40 4.24 -5.92 4.59
C ALA A 40 3.47 -7.13 5.18
N ASP A 41 3.36 -7.17 6.51
CA ASP A 41 2.76 -8.28 7.29
C ASP A 41 1.43 -7.90 7.96
N ASP A 42 1.26 -6.64 8.32
CA ASP A 42 0.04 -6.10 8.93
C ASP A 42 -0.61 -5.02 8.05
N VAL A 43 -1.73 -5.40 7.44
CA VAL A 43 -2.52 -4.52 6.57
C VAL A 43 -3.05 -3.32 7.34
N ASP A 44 -3.62 -3.53 8.53
CA ASP A 44 -4.35 -2.49 9.25
C ASP A 44 -3.37 -1.46 9.82
N SER A 45 -2.21 -1.91 10.30
CA SER A 45 -1.11 -1.02 10.73
C SER A 45 -0.55 -0.20 9.56
N PHE A 46 -0.34 -0.81 8.39
CA PHE A 46 0.12 -0.08 7.20
C PHE A 46 -0.91 0.95 6.74
N VAL A 47 -2.19 0.57 6.66
CA VAL A 47 -3.29 1.46 6.25
C VAL A 47 -3.38 2.65 7.19
N LYS A 48 -3.29 2.45 8.50
CA LYS A 48 -3.29 3.54 9.48
C LYS A 48 -2.10 4.49 9.26
N ALA A 49 -0.90 3.94 9.07
CA ALA A 49 0.29 4.75 8.82
C ALA A 49 0.21 5.52 7.49
N PHE A 50 -0.41 4.95 6.47
CA PHE A 50 -0.65 5.60 5.18
C PHE A 50 -1.58 6.81 5.30
N HIS A 51 -2.70 6.66 6.01
CA HIS A 51 -3.63 7.79 6.22
C HIS A 51 -3.01 8.93 7.04
N VAL A 52 -2.21 8.60 8.05
CA VAL A 52 -1.45 9.60 8.81
C VAL A 52 -0.48 10.35 7.89
N ALA A 53 0.16 9.63 6.96
CA ALA A 53 1.08 10.21 5.99
C ALA A 53 0.38 11.10 4.93
N GLU A 54 -0.85 10.77 4.56
CA GLU A 54 -1.74 11.60 3.72
C GLU A 54 -2.36 12.78 4.48
N HIS A 55 -1.98 13.02 5.75
CA HIS A 55 -2.56 14.03 6.63
C HIS A 55 -4.07 13.88 6.85
N LEU A 56 -4.63 12.69 6.64
CA LEU A 56 -6.02 12.36 6.89
C LEU A 56 -6.19 11.94 8.36
N LEU A 57 -6.52 12.91 9.20
CA LEU A 57 -6.89 12.73 10.61
C LEU A 57 -8.42 12.91 10.77
N GLU A 58 -9.00 12.23 11.76
CA GLU A 58 -10.44 12.07 12.01
C GLU A 58 -11.33 13.33 11.83
N PRO A 59 -12.63 13.15 11.46
CA PRO A 59 -13.35 11.88 11.32
C PRO A 59 -13.51 11.42 9.86
N TYR A 60 -13.29 10.11 9.67
CA TYR A 60 -12.96 9.45 8.42
C TYR A 60 -14.08 9.40 7.36
N ASP A 61 -13.69 9.44 6.08
CA ASP A 61 -14.46 8.83 5.00
C ASP A 61 -14.26 7.29 5.06
N GLU A 62 -15.29 6.58 5.53
CA GLU A 62 -15.28 5.12 5.64
C GLU A 62 -15.09 4.42 4.29
N GLU A 63 -15.53 5.02 3.18
CA GLU A 63 -15.34 4.45 1.84
C GLU A 63 -13.87 4.51 1.43
N HIS A 64 -13.23 5.67 1.64
CA HIS A 64 -11.81 5.85 1.35
C HIS A 64 -10.94 4.83 2.10
N TRP A 65 -11.18 4.68 3.40
CA TRP A 65 -10.48 3.70 4.24
C TRP A 65 -10.64 2.27 3.75
N ARG A 66 -11.87 1.88 3.39
CA ARG A 66 -12.15 0.54 2.84
C ARG A 66 -11.41 0.31 1.52
N ASN A 67 -11.37 1.32 0.65
CA ASN A 67 -10.69 1.24 -0.64
C ASN A 67 -9.16 1.11 -0.49
N VAL A 68 -8.54 1.95 0.34
CA VAL A 68 -7.09 1.86 0.64
C VAL A 68 -6.77 0.48 1.22
N ARG A 69 -7.54 0.04 2.23
CA ARG A 69 -7.35 -1.28 2.85
C ARG A 69 -7.46 -2.43 1.87
N TYR A 70 -8.43 -2.38 0.95
CA TYR A 70 -8.61 -3.41 -0.07
C TYR A 70 -7.38 -3.53 -0.98
N VAL A 71 -6.84 -2.41 -1.45
CA VAL A 71 -5.64 -2.40 -2.30
C VAL A 71 -4.43 -2.94 -1.53
N VAL A 72 -4.16 -2.43 -0.32
CA VAL A 72 -3.03 -2.90 0.52
C VAL A 72 -3.12 -4.41 0.79
N ALA A 73 -4.27 -4.91 1.22
CA ALA A 73 -4.47 -6.32 1.50
C ALA A 73 -4.17 -7.22 0.29
N ARG A 74 -4.60 -6.79 -0.90
CA ARG A 74 -4.34 -7.52 -2.14
C ARG A 74 -2.85 -7.59 -2.46
N HIS A 75 -2.14 -6.47 -2.32
CA HIS A 75 -0.69 -6.42 -2.59
C HIS A 75 0.11 -7.24 -1.57
N PHE A 76 -0.22 -7.16 -0.28
CA PHE A 76 0.45 -7.96 0.75
C PHE A 76 0.23 -9.46 0.52
N ALA A 77 -0.97 -9.87 0.07
CA ALA A 77 -1.22 -11.25 -0.32
C ALA A 77 -0.33 -11.71 -1.50
N LEU A 78 -0.15 -10.87 -2.52
CA LEU A 78 0.73 -11.17 -3.66
C LEU A 78 2.22 -11.26 -3.25
N MET A 79 2.67 -10.36 -2.38
CA MET A 79 4.05 -10.38 -1.85
C MET A 79 4.33 -11.69 -1.10
N ARG A 80 3.41 -12.14 -0.23
CA ARG A 80 3.56 -13.42 0.50
C ARG A 80 3.61 -14.63 -0.44
N GLN A 81 2.80 -14.64 -1.49
CA GLN A 81 2.83 -15.72 -2.50
C GLN A 81 4.15 -15.75 -3.25
N SER A 82 4.71 -14.59 -3.59
CA SER A 82 6.03 -14.51 -4.25
C SER A 82 7.20 -14.94 -3.35
N ALA A 83 7.07 -14.78 -2.03
CA ALA A 83 8.09 -15.23 -1.06
C ALA A 83 8.08 -16.75 -0.84
N THR A 84 6.94 -17.41 -1.04
CA THR A 84 6.75 -18.86 -0.77
C THR A 84 7.11 -19.74 -1.97
N SER A 85 7.24 -19.16 -3.17
CA SER A 85 7.48 -19.90 -4.42
C SER A 85 8.96 -20.10 -4.76
N LYS A 86 9.84 -20.10 -3.75
CA LYS A 86 11.30 -20.15 -3.89
C LYS A 86 11.89 -21.44 -3.34
#